data_AF-A0A2E7QGQ0-F1
#
_entry.id   AF-A0A2E7QGQ0-F1
#
_cell.length_a   1.000
_cell.length_b   1.000
_cell.length_c   1.000
_cell.angle_alpha   90.00
_cell.angle_beta   90.00
_cell.angle_gamma   90.00
#
_symmetry.space_group_name_H-M   'P 1'
#
loop_
_entity.id
_entity.type
_entity.pdbx_description
1 polymer ?
#
loop_
_entity_poly.entity_id
_entity_poly.type
_entity_poly.pdbx_seq_one_letter_code
_entity_poly.pdbx_strand_id
1 'polypeptide(L)'
;MTYSTWRSIPEPWILWLNTVVLILSSAALQWARTNAGRDRIDGVKSGLYLSGVLTLVFLLGQLVAWRQLYGLGYFAAANSANAFFYLLTALHGLHLFGGLVALGRSTARMWRGAAAVDLRLSVELCAAYWDYLLLVWLILFGLLIFS
;
A
#
# COMPACT_ATOMS: atom_id res chain seq x y z
N MET A 1 -8.07 -1.48 39.86
CA MET A 1 -8.15 -1.84 38.43
C MET A 1 -7.09 -1.03 37.69
N THR A 2 -5.88 -1.56 37.55
CA THR A 2 -4.79 -0.92 36.82
C THR A 2 -4.90 -1.30 35.35
N TYR A 3 -5.54 -0.44 34.55
CA TYR A 3 -5.53 -0.53 33.09
C TYR A 3 -4.15 -0.11 32.56
N SER A 4 -3.13 -0.93 32.78
CA SER A 4 -1.79 -0.69 32.25
C SER A 4 -1.30 -1.97 31.58
N THR A 5 -1.67 -2.10 30.31
CA THR A 5 -1.01 -3.05 29.41
C THR A 5 -0.90 -2.46 28.01
N TRP A 6 -0.55 -1.16 27.92
CA TRP A 6 0.07 -0.62 26.71
C TRP A 6 1.49 -1.18 26.67
N ARG A 7 1.64 -2.35 26.06
CA ARG A 7 2.95 -2.94 25.73
C ARG A 7 3.27 -2.55 24.30
N SER A 8 4.38 -1.84 24.10
CA SER A 8 4.91 -1.54 22.78
C SER A 8 5.14 -2.85 22.01
N ILE A 9 4.69 -2.85 20.76
CA ILE A 9 4.86 -3.98 19.85
C ILE A 9 6.30 -3.91 19.32
N PRO A 10 7.10 -4.99 19.38
CA PRO A 10 8.43 -5.00 18.81
C PRO A 10 8.31 -4.71 17.32
N GLU A 11 9.05 -3.71 16.85
CA GLU A 11 9.04 -3.27 15.46
C GLU A 11 9.76 -4.29 14.56
N PRO A 12 9.05 -5.03 13.70
CA PRO A 12 9.71 -5.93 12.77
C PRO A 12 10.42 -5.10 11.70
N TRP A 13 11.71 -5.36 11.46
CA TRP A 13 12.49 -4.65 10.44
C TRP A 13 11.84 -4.69 9.04
N ILE A 14 11.03 -5.73 8.77
CA ILE A 14 10.31 -5.89 7.50
C ILE A 14 9.27 -4.79 7.26
N LEU A 15 8.77 -4.10 8.30
CA LEU A 15 7.89 -2.96 8.13
C LEU A 15 8.60 -1.77 7.47
N TRP A 16 9.89 -1.57 7.74
CA TRP A 16 10.70 -0.55 7.06
C TRP A 16 10.85 -0.87 5.58
N LEU A 17 11.10 -2.14 5.25
CA LEU A 17 11.16 -2.59 3.86
C LEU A 17 9.82 -2.37 3.16
N ASN A 18 8.70 -2.71 3.80
CA ASN A 18 7.36 -2.45 3.26
C ASN A 18 7.14 -0.96 2.98
N THR A 19 7.51 -0.08 3.90
CA THR A 19 7.39 1.37 3.70
C THR A 19 8.20 1.84 2.50
N VAL A 20 9.45 1.39 2.34
CA VAL A 20 10.26 1.70 1.16
C VAL A 20 9.61 1.19 -0.13
N VAL A 21 9.10 -0.05 -0.13
CA VAL A 21 8.41 -0.65 -1.28
C VAL A 21 7.17 0.17 -1.66
N LEU A 22 6.40 0.62 -0.68
CA LEU A 22 5.20 1.42 -0.91
C LEU A 22 5.53 2.81 -1.48
N ILE A 23 6.59 3.45 -0.97
CA ILE A 23 7.13 4.71 -1.51
C ILE A 23 7.56 4.52 -2.97
N LEU A 24 8.30 3.45 -3.27
CA LEU A 24 8.71 3.13 -4.64
C LEU A 24 7.49 2.88 -5.56
N SER A 25 6.44 2.25 -5.03
CA SER A 25 5.18 2.01 -5.76
C SER A 25 4.49 3.31 -6.13
N SER A 26 4.38 4.26 -5.19
CA SER A 26 3.84 5.60 -5.44
C SER A 26 4.70 6.36 -6.45
N ALA A 27 6.03 6.34 -6.32
CA ALA A 27 6.95 6.97 -7.27
C ALA A 27 6.81 6.40 -8.70
N ALA A 28 6.64 5.08 -8.83
CA ALA A 28 6.40 4.42 -10.12
C ALA A 28 5.07 4.87 -10.77
N LEU A 29 4.02 5.05 -9.96
CA LEU A 29 2.73 5.59 -10.42
C LEU A 29 2.82 7.05 -10.82
N GLN A 30 3.56 7.87 -10.08
CA GLN A 30 3.81 9.26 -10.42
C GLN A 30 4.62 9.39 -11.71
N TRP A 31 5.54 8.46 -11.96
CA TRP A 31 6.24 8.36 -13.24
C TRP A 31 5.28 7.97 -14.37
N ALA A 32 4.37 7.01 -14.15
CA ALA A 32 3.33 6.67 -15.12
C ALA A 32 2.45 7.89 -15.45
N ARG A 33 2.01 8.65 -14.44
CA ARG A 33 1.24 9.90 -14.61
C ARG A 33 1.98 10.92 -15.47
N THR A 34 3.26 11.14 -15.18
CA THR A 34 4.10 12.07 -15.96
C THR A 34 4.23 11.63 -17.43
N ASN A 35 4.39 10.33 -17.69
CA ASN A 35 4.46 9.80 -19.05
C ASN A 35 3.11 9.87 -19.78
N ALA A 36 1.99 9.69 -19.06
CA ALA A 36 0.65 9.86 -19.62
C ALA A 36 0.47 11.30 -20.15
N GLY A 37 0.92 12.30 -19.39
CA GLY A 37 0.94 13.71 -19.82
C GLY A 37 1.80 13.99 -21.07
N ARG A 38 2.78 13.13 -21.36
CA ARG A 38 3.66 13.24 -22.55
C ARG A 38 3.26 12.31 -23.71
N ASP A 39 2.10 11.66 -23.63
CA ASP A 39 1.61 10.69 -24.62
C ASP A 39 2.55 9.46 -24.81
N ARG A 40 3.38 9.17 -23.80
CA ARG A 40 4.32 8.03 -23.83
C ARG A 40 3.69 6.79 -23.21
N ILE A 41 2.85 6.10 -23.97
CA ILE A 41 2.07 4.94 -23.51
C ILE A 41 2.96 3.81 -22.94
N ASP A 42 4.15 3.58 -23.50
CA ASP A 42 5.03 2.52 -23.00
C ASP A 42 5.57 2.81 -21.59
N GLY A 43 5.84 4.08 -21.29
CA GLY A 43 6.20 4.53 -19.94
C GLY A 43 5.04 4.46 -18.96
N VAL A 44 3.81 4.64 -19.44
CA VAL A 44 2.60 4.45 -18.62
C VAL A 44 2.43 2.97 -18.27
N LYS A 45 2.57 2.07 -19.25
CA LYS A 45 2.49 0.62 -19.07
C LYS A 45 3.52 0.12 -18.05
N SER A 46 4.79 0.52 -18.21
CA SER A 46 5.87 0.07 -17.33
C SER A 46 5.68 0.58 -15.90
N GLY A 47 5.29 1.86 -15.73
CA GLY A 47 5.05 2.42 -14.40
C GLY A 47 3.84 1.79 -13.69
N LEU A 48 2.74 1.54 -14.40
CA LEU A 48 1.57 0.84 -13.84
C LEU A 48 1.91 -0.61 -13.44
N TYR A 49 2.65 -1.33 -14.29
CA TYR A 49 3.08 -2.70 -13.99
C TYR A 49 4.02 -2.73 -12.78
N LEU A 50 5.03 -1.86 -12.75
CA LEU A 50 5.99 -1.77 -11.66
C LEU A 50 5.29 -1.43 -10.34
N SER A 51 4.38 -0.46 -10.33
CA SER A 51 3.60 -0.11 -9.14
C SER A 51 2.73 -1.29 -8.68
N GLY A 52 2.05 -1.99 -9.60
CA GLY A 52 1.26 -3.17 -9.25
C GLY A 52 2.11 -4.28 -8.60
N VAL A 53 3.29 -4.57 -9.13
CA VAL A 53 4.22 -5.55 -8.56
C VAL A 53 4.71 -5.12 -7.18
N LEU A 54 5.11 -3.86 -7.01
CA LEU A 54 5.57 -3.35 -5.72
C LEU A 54 4.44 -3.39 -4.66
N THR A 55 3.21 -3.07 -5.07
CA THR A 55 2.03 -3.17 -4.21
C THR A 55 1.79 -4.61 -3.75
N LEU A 56 1.96 -5.61 -4.63
CA LEU A 56 1.86 -7.02 -4.25
C LEU A 56 2.98 -7.42 -3.28
N VAL A 57 4.21 -6.96 -3.51
CA VAL A 57 5.34 -7.20 -2.60
C VAL A 57 5.04 -6.62 -1.21
N PHE A 58 4.46 -5.42 -1.14
CA PHE A 58 4.02 -4.83 0.12
C PHE A 58 2.98 -5.71 0.84
N LEU A 59 1.95 -6.19 0.13
CA LEU A 59 0.92 -7.06 0.72
C LEU A 59 1.52 -8.36 1.27
N LEU A 60 2.45 -8.98 0.54
CA LEU A 60 3.16 -10.17 1.01
C LEU A 60 4.04 -9.87 2.22
N GLY A 61 4.81 -8.79 2.18
CA GLY A 61 5.62 -8.35 3.30
C GLY A 61 4.79 -8.06 4.54
N GLN A 62 3.57 -7.54 4.39
CA GLN A 62 2.65 -7.32 5.49
C GLN A 62 2.16 -8.62 6.13
N LEU A 63 1.87 -9.65 5.31
CA LEU A 63 1.54 -10.99 5.82
C LEU A 63 2.72 -11.61 6.59
N VAL A 64 3.96 -11.39 6.12
CA VAL A 64 5.15 -11.85 6.84
C VAL A 64 5.32 -11.12 8.17
N ALA A 65 5.11 -9.79 8.19
CA ALA A 65 5.14 -9.00 9.43
C ALA A 65 4.12 -9.54 10.45
N TRP A 66 2.88 -9.80 10.03
CA TRP A 66 1.86 -10.41 10.88
C TRP A 66 2.26 -11.78 11.39
N ARG A 67 2.87 -12.63 10.55
CA ARG A 67 3.37 -13.95 10.97
C ARG A 67 4.48 -13.86 12.00
N GLN A 68 5.40 -12.90 11.86
CA GLN A 68 6.47 -12.66 12.84
C GLN A 68 5.88 -12.22 14.19
N LEU A 69 4.96 -11.25 14.17
CA LEU A 69 4.29 -10.77 15.39
C LEU A 69 3.47 -11.88 16.07
N TYR A 70 2.77 -12.71 15.27
CA TYR A 70 2.05 -13.88 15.77
C TYR A 70 2.99 -14.89 16.43
N GLY A 71 4.14 -15.19 15.81
CA GLY A 71 5.15 -16.10 16.37
C GLY A 71 5.80 -15.58 17.67
N LEU A 72 5.84 -14.26 17.86
CA LEU A 72 6.32 -13.62 19.09
C LEU A 72 5.26 -13.53 20.19
N GLY A 73 4.05 -14.06 19.97
CA GLY A 73 2.95 -14.04 20.95
C GLY A 73 2.14 -12.74 20.98
N TYR A 74 2.37 -11.82 20.03
CA TYR A 74 1.59 -10.59 19.88
C TYR A 74 0.33 -10.85 19.04
N PHE A 75 -0.61 -11.57 19.65
CA PHE A 75 -1.91 -11.86 19.04
C PHE A 75 -2.80 -10.61 19.03
N ALA A 76 -3.69 -10.51 18.04
CA ALA A 76 -4.72 -9.46 18.01
C ALA A 76 -5.59 -9.48 19.28
N ALA A 77 -5.91 -10.67 19.80
CA ALA A 77 -6.72 -10.82 21.01
C ALA A 77 -5.95 -10.62 22.33
N ALA A 78 -4.62 -10.44 22.29
CA ALA A 78 -3.80 -10.34 23.51
C ALA A 78 -3.93 -8.98 24.20
N ASN A 79 -4.19 -7.91 23.44
CA ASN A 79 -4.22 -6.54 23.90
C ASN A 79 -5.10 -5.71 22.94
N SER A 80 -5.94 -4.80 23.46
CA SER A 80 -6.69 -3.83 22.66
C SER A 80 -5.82 -3.06 21.65
N ALA A 81 -4.60 -2.65 22.01
CA ALA A 81 -3.67 -1.96 21.11
C ALA A 81 -3.27 -2.85 19.91
N ASN A 82 -2.96 -4.13 20.15
CA ASN A 82 -2.68 -5.08 19.08
C ASN A 82 -3.92 -5.25 18.19
N ALA A 83 -5.12 -5.41 18.78
CA ALA A 83 -6.36 -5.56 18.03
C ALA A 83 -6.58 -4.37 17.06
N PHE A 84 -6.42 -3.14 17.54
CA PHE A 84 -6.54 -1.94 16.71
C PHE A 84 -5.47 -1.90 15.61
N PHE A 85 -4.21 -2.24 15.92
CA PHE A 85 -3.15 -2.28 14.93
C PHE A 85 -3.44 -3.29 13.81
N TYR A 86 -3.80 -4.54 14.14
CA TYR A 86 -4.15 -5.55 13.14
C TYR A 86 -5.38 -5.14 12.34
N LEU A 87 -6.40 -4.57 12.97
CA LEU A 87 -7.62 -4.12 12.28
C LEU A 87 -7.32 -2.97 11.30
N LEU A 88 -6.60 -1.94 11.73
CA LEU A 88 -6.26 -0.80 10.88
C LEU A 88 -5.35 -1.20 9.72
N THR A 89 -4.33 -2.02 9.99
CA THR A 89 -3.43 -2.50 8.93
C THR A 89 -4.11 -3.49 7.98
N ALA A 90 -5.03 -4.32 8.46
CA ALA A 90 -5.82 -5.20 7.61
C ALA A 90 -6.77 -4.42 6.71
N LEU A 91 -7.46 -3.41 7.27
CA LEU A 91 -8.31 -2.51 6.50
C LEU A 91 -7.50 -1.77 5.45
N HIS A 92 -6.31 -1.27 5.81
CA HIS A 92 -5.40 -0.63 4.87
C HIS A 92 -4.97 -1.57 3.75
N GLY A 93 -4.55 -2.80 4.08
CA GLY A 93 -4.22 -3.84 3.09
C GLY A 93 -5.38 -4.18 2.16
N LEU A 94 -6.61 -4.20 2.68
CA LEU A 94 -7.81 -4.42 1.88
C LEU A 94 -8.07 -3.27 0.89
N HIS A 95 -7.88 -2.01 1.32
CA HIS A 95 -7.97 -0.86 0.42
C HIS A 95 -6.91 -0.92 -0.68
N LEU A 96 -5.68 -1.27 -0.32
CA LEU A 96 -4.58 -1.46 -1.26
C LEU A 96 -4.92 -2.54 -2.31
N PHE A 97 -5.46 -3.67 -1.86
CA PHE A 97 -5.90 -4.76 -2.73
C PHE A 97 -7.05 -4.32 -3.66
N GLY A 98 -8.05 -3.61 -3.13
CA GLY A 98 -9.14 -3.03 -3.93
C GLY A 98 -8.64 -2.05 -5.00
N GLY A 99 -7.68 -1.19 -4.62
CA GLY A 99 -6.97 -0.30 -5.53
C GLY A 99 -6.24 -1.06 -6.64
N LEU A 100 -5.55 -2.15 -6.29
CA LEU A 100 -4.83 -2.99 -7.25
C LEU A 100 -5.77 -3.60 -8.29
N VAL A 101 -6.95 -4.08 -7.87
CA VAL A 101 -7.98 -4.59 -8.80
C VAL A 101 -8.49 -3.47 -9.71
N ALA A 102 -8.74 -2.28 -9.17
CA ALA A 102 -9.16 -1.12 -9.97
C ALA A 102 -8.08 -0.71 -10.98
N LEU A 103 -6.81 -0.64 -10.56
CA LEU A 103 -5.66 -0.33 -11.40
C LEU A 103 -5.48 -1.38 -12.51
N GLY A 104 -5.61 -2.66 -12.18
CA GLY A 104 -5.58 -3.75 -13.17
C GLY A 104 -6.70 -3.62 -14.20
N ARG A 105 -7.92 -3.27 -13.76
CA ARG A 105 -9.07 -3.06 -14.66
C ARG A 105 -8.89 -1.84 -15.57
N SER A 106 -8.30 -0.76 -15.07
CA SER A 106 -7.95 0.43 -15.84
C SER A 106 -6.85 0.13 -16.86
N THR A 107 -5.83 -0.62 -16.47
CA THR A 107 -4.75 -1.07 -17.36
C THR A 107 -5.27 -1.98 -18.48
N ALA A 108 -6.20 -2.89 -18.17
CA ALA A 108 -6.85 -3.75 -19.16
C ALA A 108 -7.78 -2.98 -20.11
N ARG A 109 -8.36 -1.84 -19.69
CA ARG A 109 -9.09 -0.94 -20.59
C ARG A 109 -8.14 -0.18 -21.52
N MET A 110 -6.98 0.25 -21.03
CA MET A 110 -5.94 0.87 -21.86
C MET A 110 -5.50 -0.06 -23.00
N TRP A 111 -5.25 -1.34 -22.72
CA TRP A 111 -4.84 -2.30 -23.75
C TRP A 111 -5.89 -2.58 -24.82
N ARG A 112 -7.16 -2.23 -24.57
CA ARG A 112 -8.26 -2.35 -25.55
C ARG A 112 -8.43 -1.11 -26.44
N GLY A 113 -7.52 -0.13 -26.34
CA GLY A 113 -7.53 1.07 -27.19
C GLY A 113 -8.45 2.19 -26.70
N ALA A 114 -8.61 2.33 -25.38
CA ALA A 114 -9.34 3.46 -24.79
C ALA A 114 -8.71 4.81 -25.18
N ALA A 115 -9.53 5.87 -25.24
CA ALA A 115 -9.09 7.21 -25.60
C ALA A 115 -7.98 7.72 -24.66
N ALA A 116 -6.99 8.44 -25.21
CA ALA A 116 -5.84 8.96 -24.46
C ALA A 116 -6.26 9.88 -23.29
N VAL A 117 -7.38 10.60 -23.43
CA VAL A 117 -7.97 11.45 -22.38
C VAL A 117 -8.46 10.61 -21.19
N ASP A 118 -9.22 9.54 -21.44
CA ASP A 118 -9.72 8.65 -20.39
C ASP A 118 -8.59 7.92 -19.67
N LEU A 119 -7.53 7.60 -20.41
CA LEU A 119 -6.33 6.99 -19.85
C LEU A 119 -5.61 7.94 -18.89
N ARG A 120 -5.38 9.19 -19.31
CA ARG A 120 -4.73 10.21 -18.46
C ARG A 120 -5.48 10.39 -17.15
N LEU A 121 -6.80 10.56 -17.22
CA LEU A 121 -7.65 10.71 -16.05
C LEU A 121 -7.58 9.47 -15.13
N SER A 122 -7.65 8.27 -15.71
CA SER A 122 -7.56 7.02 -14.96
C SER A 122 -6.22 6.88 -14.23
N VAL A 123 -5.11 7.21 -14.88
CA VAL A 123 -3.76 7.15 -14.30
C VAL A 123 -3.58 8.20 -13.21
N GLU A 124 -4.09 9.41 -13.42
CA GLU A 124 -4.06 10.49 -12.42
C GLU A 124 -4.83 10.12 -11.15
N LEU A 125 -6.04 9.57 -11.30
CA LEU A 125 -6.82 9.05 -10.19
C LEU A 125 -6.09 7.90 -9.47
N CYS A 126 -5.47 6.98 -10.20
CA CYS A 126 -4.68 5.90 -9.60
C CYS A 126 -3.47 6.43 -8.82
N ALA A 127 -2.75 7.41 -9.37
CA ALA A 127 -1.59 8.00 -8.70
C ALA A 127 -2.00 8.70 -7.40
N ALA A 128 -3.04 9.55 -7.45
CA ALA A 128 -3.57 10.22 -6.27
C ALA A 128 -4.07 9.22 -5.20
N TYR A 129 -4.69 8.11 -5.62
CA TYR A 129 -5.14 7.05 -4.72
C TYR A 129 -3.97 6.37 -4.01
N TRP A 130 -2.86 6.09 -4.71
CA TRP A 130 -1.66 5.50 -4.10
C TRP A 130 -0.95 6.46 -3.15
N ASP A 131 -0.88 7.75 -3.50
CA ASP A 131 -0.29 8.76 -2.61
C ASP A 131 -1.09 8.88 -1.30
N TYR A 132 -2.42 8.83 -1.39
CA TYR A 132 -3.28 8.80 -0.20
C TYR A 132 -3.05 7.55 0.65
N LEU A 133 -2.93 6.37 0.03
CA LEU A 133 -2.61 5.13 0.74
C LEU A 133 -1.23 5.20 1.41
N LEU A 134 -0.22 5.73 0.73
CA LEU A 134 1.10 5.95 1.31
C LEU A 134 1.02 6.86 2.53
N LEU A 135 0.29 7.98 2.46
CA LEU A 135 0.10 8.88 3.59
C LEU A 135 -0.55 8.18 4.79
N VAL A 136 -1.63 7.43 4.55
CA VAL A 136 -2.30 6.64 5.60
C VAL A 136 -1.34 5.62 6.20
N TRP A 137 -0.56 4.93 5.37
CA TRP A 137 0.43 3.96 5.83
C TRP A 137 1.50 4.61 6.73
N LEU A 138 2.03 5.78 6.34
CA LEU A 138 3.01 6.50 7.16
C LEU A 138 2.44 6.92 8.51
N ILE A 139 1.17 7.31 8.57
CA ILE A 139 0.47 7.60 9.83
C ILE A 139 0.34 6.33 10.68
N LEU A 140 -0.07 5.20 10.10
CA LEU A 140 -0.19 3.92 10.81
C LEU A 140 1.17 3.42 11.31
N PHE A 141 2.21 3.54 10.48
CA PHE A 141 3.58 3.17 10.82
C PHE A 141 4.15 4.06 11.93
N GLY A 142 3.93 5.38 11.83
CA GLY A 142 4.28 6.33 12.88
C GLY A 142 3.55 6.01 14.19
N LEU A 143 2.25 5.73 14.13
CA LEU A 143 1.48 5.34 15.32
C LEU A 143 2.07 4.10 16.00
N LEU A 144 2.52 3.10 15.24
CA LEU A 144 3.18 1.92 15.79
C LEU A 144 4.54 2.23 16.44
N ILE A 145 5.34 3.12 15.85
CA ILE A 145 6.64 3.52 16.41
C ILE A 145 6.48 4.36 17.69
N PHE A 146 5.48 5.25 17.71
CA PHE A 146 5.27 6.18 18.83
C PHE A 146 4.31 5.63 19.91
N SER A 147 3.80 4.39 19.78
CA SER A 147 2.94 3.71 20.78
C SER A 147 3.69 2.76 21.71
#